data_AF-A0A941BKS4-F1
#
_entry.id   AF-A0A941BKS4-F1
#
_cell.length_a   1.000
_cell.length_b   1.000
_cell.length_c   1.000
_cell.angle_alpha   90.00
_cell.angle_beta   90.00
_cell.angle_gamma   90.00
#
_symmetry.space_group_name_H-M   'P 1'
#
loop_
_entity.id
_entity.type
_entity.pdbx_description
1 polymer ?
#
loop_
_entity_poly.entity_id
_entity_poly.type
_entity_poly.pdbx_seq_one_letter_code
_entity_poly.pdbx_strand_id
1 'polypeptide(L)'
;MSSLRTAPRPRRWGLWLVVLACAVCLGMSAFQLWRAHVKAQRYDQIQAAIASGPVSLNDVLARGGDLGALPLHTLTLRGTWLPEHTLFLDNQIRRRWVGYHVLTPFRLEGSALVVLVNRGWVQAPRLRSDLPQVVTAPGLVQLTGQARPFPQRVFELAPDVSPGRVWQHVTEERYRARSGLAATDRIAPFLLLQLSPSEDGLAREWEEPQHPALHHLGYAAMWLVFALLAIGYGWLSRSRP
;
A
#
# COMPACT_ATOMS: atom_id res chain seq x y z
N MET A 1 13.15 25.26 -73.37
CA MET A 1 12.02 24.57 -72.71
C MET A 1 12.44 24.24 -71.27
N SER A 2 12.21 25.15 -70.32
CA SER A 2 12.56 24.99 -68.91
C SER A 2 11.36 24.49 -68.11
N SER A 3 11.39 23.25 -67.65
CA SER A 3 10.37 22.71 -66.73
C SER A 3 10.65 23.24 -65.32
N LEU A 4 9.83 24.18 -64.84
CA LEU A 4 9.81 24.58 -63.44
C LEU A 4 9.28 23.40 -62.59
N ARG A 5 10.17 22.71 -61.88
CA ARG A 5 9.76 21.75 -60.84
C ARG A 5 9.24 22.55 -59.65
N THR A 6 7.92 22.57 -59.47
CA THR A 6 7.30 23.13 -58.27
C THR A 6 7.63 22.24 -57.08
N ALA A 7 8.37 22.78 -56.09
CA ALA A 7 8.58 22.09 -54.82
C ALA A 7 7.22 21.79 -54.15
N PRO A 8 7.02 20.58 -53.59
CA PRO A 8 5.76 20.25 -52.92
C PRO A 8 5.58 21.14 -51.70
N ARG A 9 4.59 22.04 -51.73
CA ARG A 9 4.21 22.86 -50.56
C ARG A 9 4.02 21.96 -49.33
N PRO A 10 4.53 22.33 -48.13
CA PRO A 10 4.29 21.56 -46.92
C PRO A 10 2.78 21.44 -46.75
N ARG A 11 2.33 20.19 -46.86
CA ARG A 11 0.94 19.84 -47.11
C ARG A 11 0.21 20.12 -45.79
N ARG A 12 -0.77 21.04 -45.80
CA ARG A 12 -1.35 21.76 -44.63
C ARG A 12 -1.76 20.90 -43.42
N TRP A 13 -1.99 19.60 -43.61
CA TRP A 13 -2.25 18.59 -42.57
C TRP A 13 -1.08 18.41 -41.59
N GLY A 14 0.17 18.65 -42.00
CA GLY A 14 1.33 18.52 -41.12
C GLY A 14 1.30 19.49 -39.93
N LEU A 15 0.81 20.72 -40.13
CA LEU A 15 0.63 21.68 -39.04
C LEU A 15 -0.43 21.21 -38.04
N TRP A 16 -1.55 20.70 -38.54
CA TRP A 16 -2.63 20.18 -37.71
C TRP A 16 -2.19 18.97 -36.88
N LEU A 17 -1.35 18.09 -37.44
CA LEU A 17 -0.76 16.97 -36.71
C LEU A 17 0.18 17.44 -35.59
N VAL A 18 1.01 18.45 -35.83
CA VAL A 18 1.86 19.03 -34.79
C VAL A 18 1.03 19.67 -33.68
N VAL A 19 -0.01 20.45 -34.05
CA VAL A 19 -0.92 21.05 -33.07
C VAL A 19 -1.62 19.99 -32.24
N LEU A 20 -2.13 18.93 -32.88
CA LEU A 20 -2.76 17.80 -32.19
C LEU A 20 -1.77 17.10 -31.24
N ALA A 21 -0.56 16.82 -31.70
CA ALA A 21 0.48 16.20 -30.88
C ALA A 21 0.83 17.06 -29.66
N CYS A 22 0.98 18.37 -29.83
CA CYS A 22 1.20 19.31 -28.74
C CYS A 22 0.03 19.32 -27.75
N ALA A 23 -1.21 19.37 -28.26
CA ALA A 23 -2.41 19.36 -27.42
C ALA A 23 -2.49 18.08 -26.55
N VAL A 24 -2.21 16.92 -27.15
CA VAL A 24 -2.16 15.64 -26.42
C VAL A 24 -1.05 15.65 -25.38
N CYS A 25 0.17 16.07 -25.74
CA CYS A 25 1.30 16.10 -24.82
C CYS A 25 1.04 17.04 -23.63
N LEU A 26 0.50 18.24 -23.87
CA LEU A 26 0.15 19.18 -22.82
C LEU A 26 -0.97 18.64 -21.93
N GLY A 27 -2.01 18.02 -22.52
CA GLY A 27 -3.08 17.37 -21.78
C GLY A 27 -2.56 16.24 -20.88
N MET A 28 -1.66 15.40 -21.39
CA MET A 28 -1.03 14.32 -20.63
C MET A 28 -0.10 14.86 -19.53
N SER A 29 0.65 15.92 -19.79
CA SER A 29 1.46 16.61 -18.77
C SER A 29 0.57 17.14 -17.64
N ALA A 30 -0.51 17.85 -17.96
CA ALA A 30 -1.46 18.37 -16.98
C ALA A 30 -2.11 17.24 -16.17
N PHE A 31 -2.51 16.15 -16.83
CA PHE A 31 -3.05 14.97 -16.17
C PHE A 31 -2.03 14.35 -15.19
N GLN A 32 -0.77 14.21 -15.60
CA GLN A 32 0.27 13.66 -14.74
C GLN A 32 0.59 14.59 -13.55
N LEU A 33 0.58 15.91 -13.74
CA LEU A 33 0.71 16.89 -12.64
C LEU A 33 -0.45 16.78 -11.64
N TRP A 34 -1.68 16.67 -12.13
CA TRP A 34 -2.85 16.44 -11.27
C TRP A 34 -2.71 15.14 -10.47
N ARG A 35 -2.31 14.04 -11.13
CA ARG A 35 -2.03 12.76 -10.45
C ARG A 35 -0.93 12.88 -9.41
N ALA A 36 0.14 13.63 -9.70
CA ALA A 36 1.22 13.90 -8.77
C ALA A 36 0.69 14.61 -7.52
N HIS A 37 -0.11 15.66 -7.71
CA HIS A 37 -0.69 16.45 -6.61
C HIS A 37 -1.58 15.61 -5.70
N VAL A 38 -2.54 14.85 -6.28
CA VAL A 38 -3.43 13.96 -5.51
C VAL A 38 -2.64 12.94 -4.69
N LYS A 39 -1.57 12.39 -5.27
CA LYS A 39 -0.72 11.41 -4.58
C LYS A 39 0.16 12.04 -3.50
N ALA A 40 0.65 13.25 -3.70
CA ALA A 40 1.42 14.00 -2.70
C ALA A 40 0.54 14.33 -1.48
N GLN A 41 -0.67 14.86 -1.69
CA GLN A 41 -1.59 15.18 -0.59
C GLN A 41 -1.90 13.97 0.29
N ARG A 42 -2.17 12.81 -0.32
CA ARG A 42 -2.42 11.58 0.43
C ARG A 42 -1.17 11.11 1.20
N TYR A 43 0.01 11.26 0.61
CA TYR A 43 1.27 10.93 1.27
C TYR A 43 1.50 11.84 2.49
N ASP A 44 1.31 13.15 2.35
CA ASP A 44 1.49 14.13 3.42
C ASP A 44 0.51 13.88 4.58
N GLN A 45 -0.74 13.51 4.29
CA GLN A 45 -1.71 13.10 5.31
C GLN A 45 -1.23 11.89 6.14
N ILE A 46 -0.68 10.88 5.46
CA ILE A 46 -0.14 9.70 6.14
C ILE A 46 1.07 10.09 7.00
N GLN A 47 1.98 10.91 6.48
CA GLN A 47 3.16 11.35 7.22
C GLN A 47 2.78 12.22 8.44
N ALA A 48 1.79 13.11 8.31
CA ALA A 48 1.27 13.88 9.43
C ALA A 48 0.65 12.99 10.52
N ALA A 49 -0.09 11.94 10.15
CA ALA A 49 -0.66 10.97 11.10
C ALA A 49 0.41 10.11 11.79
N ILE A 50 1.53 9.83 11.12
CA ILE A 50 2.69 9.15 11.72
C ILE A 50 3.41 10.09 12.69
N ALA A 51 3.54 11.38 12.33
CA ALA A 51 4.23 12.40 13.12
C ALA A 51 3.46 12.86 14.36
N SER A 52 2.14 12.66 14.45
CA SER A 52 1.32 13.09 15.60
C SER A 52 1.60 12.33 16.91
N GLY A 53 2.54 11.39 16.90
CA GLY A 53 2.90 10.57 18.05
C GLY A 53 1.93 9.41 18.30
N PRO A 54 2.30 8.44 19.17
CA PRO A 54 1.47 7.27 19.44
C PRO A 54 0.20 7.60 20.25
N VAL A 55 -0.95 7.11 19.79
CA VAL A 55 -2.25 7.24 20.46
C VAL A 55 -2.57 5.95 21.24
N SER A 56 -2.93 6.07 22.52
CA SER A 56 -3.36 4.92 23.33
C SER A 56 -4.73 4.41 22.90
N LEU A 57 -4.78 3.19 22.36
CA LEU A 57 -6.03 2.56 21.94
C LEU A 57 -6.94 2.26 23.13
N ASN A 58 -6.35 1.87 24.27
CA ASN A 58 -7.09 1.64 25.52
C ASN A 58 -7.84 2.92 25.95
N ASP A 59 -7.22 4.10 25.83
CA ASP A 59 -7.85 5.38 26.19
C ASP A 59 -8.90 5.82 25.16
N VAL A 60 -8.65 5.60 23.87
CA VAL A 60 -9.65 5.84 22.82
C VAL A 60 -10.89 5.02 23.07
N LEU A 61 -10.73 3.74 23.40
CA LEU A 61 -11.85 2.85 23.68
C LEU A 61 -12.61 3.26 24.96
N ALA A 62 -11.90 3.61 26.04
CA ALA A 62 -12.50 4.05 27.29
C ALA A 62 -13.38 5.31 27.12
N ARG A 63 -13.03 6.18 26.17
CA ARG A 63 -13.80 7.38 25.81
C ARG A 63 -14.89 7.14 24.75
N GLY A 64 -15.08 5.89 24.29
CA GLY A 64 -16.02 5.58 23.22
C GLY A 64 -15.65 6.18 21.86
N GLY A 65 -14.36 6.37 21.59
CA GLY A 65 -13.89 6.95 20.33
C GLY A 65 -14.12 6.06 19.11
N ASP A 66 -14.17 6.68 17.94
CA ASP A 66 -14.37 5.99 16.66
C ASP A 66 -13.11 5.23 16.23
N LEU A 67 -13.20 3.90 16.20
CA LEU A 67 -12.14 3.01 15.74
C LEU A 67 -11.89 3.12 14.23
N GLY A 68 -12.88 3.58 13.44
CA GLY A 68 -12.78 3.77 12.00
C GLY A 68 -11.88 4.93 11.59
N ALA A 69 -11.66 5.89 12.50
CA ALA A 69 -10.77 7.04 12.31
C ALA A 69 -9.30 6.74 12.64
N LEU A 70 -9.01 5.59 13.24
CA LEU A 70 -7.66 5.21 13.68
C LEU A 70 -6.70 4.71 12.60
N PRO A 71 -7.12 4.18 11.43
CA PRO A 71 -6.18 3.84 10.38
C PRO A 71 -5.25 5.03 10.06
N LEU A 72 -3.96 4.74 9.83
CA LEU A 72 -2.86 5.69 9.61
C LEU A 72 -2.18 6.25 10.86
N HIS A 73 -2.79 6.12 12.04
CA HIS A 73 -2.14 6.52 13.29
C HIS A 73 -1.21 5.44 13.84
N THR A 74 -0.16 5.89 14.53
CA THR A 74 0.61 5.02 15.42
C THR A 74 -0.19 4.83 16.71
N LEU A 75 -0.39 3.59 17.12
CA LEU A 75 -1.16 3.23 18.30
C LEU A 75 -0.28 2.52 19.34
N THR A 76 -0.51 2.81 20.62
CA THR A 76 -0.06 1.99 21.74
C THR A 76 -1.21 1.15 22.26
N LEU A 77 -0.96 -0.14 22.46
CA LEU A 77 -1.95 -1.10 22.95
C LEU A 77 -1.39 -1.80 24.18
N ARG A 78 -2.25 -2.06 25.16
CA ARG A 78 -1.96 -2.89 26.33
C ARG A 78 -2.99 -3.99 26.45
N GLY A 79 -2.53 -5.23 26.60
CA GLY A 79 -3.37 -6.41 26.48
C GLY A 79 -2.60 -7.72 26.43
N THR A 80 -3.24 -8.80 25.97
CA THR A 80 -2.68 -10.15 25.93
C THR A 80 -2.73 -10.73 24.52
N TRP A 81 -1.72 -11.52 24.18
CA TRP A 81 -1.69 -12.28 22.93
C TRP A 81 -2.64 -13.48 22.98
N LEU A 82 -3.22 -13.83 21.84
CA LEU A 82 -4.00 -15.05 21.62
C LEU A 82 -3.26 -15.98 20.63
N PRO A 83 -2.14 -16.60 21.02
CA PRO A 83 -1.26 -17.34 20.12
C PRO A 83 -1.94 -18.52 19.42
N GLU A 84 -2.94 -19.14 20.03
CA GLU A 84 -3.76 -20.22 19.49
C GLU A 84 -4.51 -19.83 18.20
N HIS A 85 -4.80 -18.55 18.03
CA HIS A 85 -5.46 -17.98 16.86
C HIS A 85 -4.48 -17.31 15.87
N THR A 86 -3.18 -17.57 16.00
CA THR A 86 -2.17 -17.05 15.07
C THR A 86 -2.39 -17.62 13.67
N LEU A 87 -2.33 -16.75 12.67
CA LEU A 87 -2.37 -17.11 11.26
C LEU A 87 -1.10 -16.64 10.54
N PHE A 88 -0.74 -17.37 9.49
CA PHE A 88 0.41 -17.13 8.65
C PHE A 88 -0.07 -16.68 7.28
N LEU A 89 0.14 -15.42 6.94
CA LEU A 89 -0.15 -14.91 5.61
C LEU A 89 0.99 -15.34 4.68
N ASP A 90 0.66 -16.17 3.69
CA ASP A 90 1.59 -16.81 2.76
C ASP A 90 2.08 -15.85 1.67
N ASN A 91 3.09 -16.29 0.92
CA ASN A 91 3.64 -15.63 -0.25
C ASN A 91 4.18 -14.21 0.03
N GLN A 92 4.73 -14.00 1.23
CA GLN A 92 5.35 -12.73 1.60
C GLN A 92 6.83 -12.79 1.23
N ILE A 93 7.25 -11.97 0.28
CA ILE A 93 8.64 -11.95 -0.19
C ILE A 93 9.42 -10.89 0.56
N ARG A 94 10.52 -11.28 1.21
CA ARG A 94 11.48 -10.35 1.81
C ARG A 94 12.89 -10.67 1.34
N ARG A 95 13.60 -9.67 0.80
CA ARG A 95 14.98 -9.78 0.32
C ARG A 95 15.24 -11.04 -0.54
N ARG A 96 14.31 -11.33 -1.47
CA ARG A 96 14.30 -12.51 -2.37
C ARG A 96 13.87 -13.85 -1.74
N TRP A 97 13.59 -13.89 -0.44
CA TRP A 97 13.12 -15.09 0.24
C TRP A 97 11.61 -15.07 0.41
N VAL A 98 10.98 -16.20 0.13
CA VAL A 98 9.55 -16.40 0.40
C VAL A 98 9.36 -16.75 1.88
N GLY A 99 8.33 -16.19 2.47
CA GLY A 99 8.00 -16.41 3.87
C GLY A 99 6.57 -16.05 4.20
N TYR A 100 6.34 -15.98 5.51
CA TYR A 100 5.05 -15.68 6.09
C TYR A 100 5.11 -14.35 6.82
N HIS A 101 4.05 -13.56 6.73
CA HIS A 101 3.73 -12.62 7.79
C HIS A 101 3.00 -13.38 8.90
N VAL A 102 3.41 -13.15 10.14
CA VAL A 102 2.79 -13.76 11.32
C VAL A 102 1.77 -12.77 11.88
N LEU A 103 0.50 -13.13 11.78
CA LEU A 103 -0.58 -12.31 12.30
C LEU A 103 -1.14 -13.00 13.55
N THR A 104 -0.95 -12.37 14.71
CA THR A 104 -1.45 -12.89 15.98
C THR A 104 -2.49 -11.93 16.53
N PRO A 105 -3.66 -12.43 16.96
CA PRO A 105 -4.67 -11.58 17.57
C PRO A 105 -4.23 -11.11 18.96
N PHE A 106 -4.58 -9.87 19.28
CA PHE A 106 -4.23 -9.20 20.53
C PHE A 106 -5.49 -8.67 21.20
N ARG A 107 -5.85 -9.22 22.36
CA ARG A 107 -7.02 -8.79 23.13
C ARG A 107 -6.63 -7.65 24.06
N LEU A 108 -7.37 -6.54 24.00
CA LEU A 108 -7.11 -5.40 24.89
C LEU A 108 -7.44 -5.73 26.34
N GLU A 109 -6.63 -5.21 27.26
CA GLU A 109 -6.89 -5.30 28.70
C GLU A 109 -8.25 -4.68 29.06
N GLY A 110 -9.05 -5.40 29.85
CA GLY A 110 -10.36 -4.92 30.29
C GLY A 110 -11.41 -4.79 29.18
N SER A 111 -11.18 -5.37 28.00
CA SER A 111 -12.09 -5.27 26.85
C SER A 111 -12.22 -6.57 26.08
N ALA A 112 -13.36 -6.73 25.39
CA ALA A 112 -13.55 -7.74 24.36
C ALA A 112 -12.98 -7.33 22.99
N LEU A 113 -12.40 -6.13 22.86
CA LEU A 113 -11.81 -5.68 21.60
C LEU A 113 -10.53 -6.47 21.29
N VAL A 114 -10.50 -7.09 20.12
CA VAL A 114 -9.35 -7.83 19.58
C VAL A 114 -8.82 -7.13 18.34
N VAL A 115 -7.52 -6.85 18.35
CA VAL A 115 -6.81 -6.25 17.21
C VAL A 115 -5.95 -7.33 16.57
N LEU A 116 -6.05 -7.49 15.25
CA LEU A 116 -5.17 -8.41 14.53
C LEU A 116 -3.83 -7.70 14.26
N VAL A 117 -2.77 -8.20 14.87
CA VAL A 117 -1.43 -7.59 14.79
C VAL A 117 -0.56 -8.40 13.84
N ASN A 118 -0.06 -7.77 12.79
CA ASN A 118 1.04 -8.30 11.99
C ASN A 118 2.35 -8.07 12.76
N ARG A 119 2.91 -9.14 13.30
CA ARG A 119 4.09 -9.11 14.17
C ARG A 119 5.40 -9.02 13.39
N GLY A 120 5.39 -9.40 12.12
CA GLY A 120 6.57 -9.38 11.27
C GLY A 120 6.63 -10.57 10.33
N TRP A 121 7.77 -10.67 9.63
CA TRP A 121 8.06 -11.68 8.64
C TRP A 121 8.98 -12.78 9.18
N VAL A 122 8.71 -14.01 8.79
CA VAL A 122 9.57 -15.17 9.01
C VAL A 122 9.73 -15.96 7.72
N GLN A 123 10.92 -16.51 7.48
CA GLN A 123 11.17 -17.33 6.29
C GLN A 123 10.31 -18.59 6.33
N ALA A 124 9.71 -18.94 5.19
CA ALA A 124 8.96 -20.19 5.07
C ALA A 124 9.95 -21.37 5.09
N PRO A 125 9.65 -22.44 5.82
CA PRO A 125 10.43 -23.66 5.74
C PRO A 125 10.19 -24.36 4.40
N ARG A 126 11.00 -25.39 4.12
CA ARG A 126 10.95 -26.11 2.85
C ARG A 126 9.61 -26.80 2.62
N LEU A 127 9.01 -27.35 3.68
CA LEU A 127 7.71 -28.00 3.64
C LEU A 127 6.67 -27.05 4.24
N ARG A 128 5.58 -26.79 3.51
CA ARG A 128 4.48 -25.93 4.00
C ARG A 128 3.66 -26.56 5.12
N SER A 129 3.85 -27.86 5.40
CA SER A 129 3.29 -28.55 6.57
C SER A 129 3.92 -28.07 7.87
N ASP A 130 5.16 -27.59 7.81
CA ASP A 130 5.95 -27.26 8.99
C ASP A 130 5.76 -25.77 9.26
N LEU A 131 4.94 -25.40 10.25
CA LEU A 131 4.76 -23.98 10.55
C LEU A 131 5.88 -23.47 11.45
N PRO A 132 6.42 -22.25 11.19
CA PRO A 132 7.40 -21.64 12.08
C PRO A 132 6.85 -21.51 13.49
N GLN A 133 7.64 -21.89 14.49
CA GLN A 133 7.31 -21.62 15.89
C GLN A 133 7.68 -20.18 16.22
N VAL A 134 6.71 -19.42 16.71
CA VAL A 134 6.88 -18.00 17.05
C VAL A 134 6.76 -17.85 18.56
N VAL A 135 7.84 -17.40 19.19
CA VAL A 135 7.85 -17.13 20.63
C VAL A 135 6.89 -15.97 20.90
N THR A 136 5.99 -16.17 21.86
CA THR A 136 4.98 -15.17 22.22
C THR A 136 5.07 -14.92 23.71
N ALA A 137 5.25 -13.66 24.09
CA ALA A 137 5.35 -13.29 25.50
C ALA A 137 4.04 -13.64 26.22
N PRO A 138 4.09 -14.37 27.35
CA PRO A 138 2.91 -14.69 28.12
C PRO A 138 2.41 -13.46 28.89
N GLY A 139 1.11 -13.46 29.20
CA GLY A 139 0.51 -12.43 30.05
C GLY A 139 0.34 -11.07 29.39
N LEU A 140 0.31 -10.03 30.22
CA LEU A 140 0.02 -8.66 29.81
C LEU A 140 1.26 -8.00 29.23
N VAL A 141 1.13 -7.46 28.02
CA VAL A 141 2.20 -6.74 27.34
C VAL A 141 1.69 -5.41 26.78
N GLN A 142 2.63 -4.49 26.58
CA GLN A 142 2.39 -3.25 25.86
C GLN A 142 3.16 -3.30 24.55
N LEU A 143 2.49 -2.96 23.46
CA LEU A 143 3.10 -2.89 22.13
C LEU A 143 2.73 -1.59 21.45
N THR A 144 3.60 -1.17 20.53
CA THR A 144 3.38 -0.02 19.65
C THR A 144 3.31 -0.53 18.24
N GLY A 145 2.35 -0.03 17.46
CA GLY A 145 2.21 -0.41 16.07
C GLY A 145 1.50 0.64 15.24
N GLN A 146 1.55 0.48 13.93
CA GLN A 146 0.90 1.38 13.00
C GLN A 146 -0.42 0.77 12.52
N ALA A 147 -1.53 1.48 12.72
CA ALA A 147 -2.83 1.03 12.25
C ALA A 147 -2.91 1.16 10.72
N ARG A 148 -3.35 0.10 10.07
CA ARG A 148 -3.56 0.03 8.62
C ARG A 148 -4.95 -0.53 8.32
N PRO A 149 -5.65 0.00 7.32
CA PRO A 149 -6.91 -0.61 6.91
C PRO A 149 -6.67 -2.06 6.48
N PHE A 150 -7.67 -2.92 6.66
CA PHE A 150 -7.61 -4.25 6.07
C PHE A 150 -7.43 -4.15 4.55
N PRO A 151 -6.65 -5.05 3.94
CA PRO A 151 -6.60 -5.20 2.50
C PRO A 151 -8.01 -5.38 1.93
N GLN A 152 -8.33 -4.62 0.88
CA GLN A 152 -9.55 -4.85 0.11
C GLN A 152 -9.38 -6.12 -0.73
N ARG A 153 -10.49 -6.78 -1.07
CA ARG A 153 -10.48 -7.99 -1.90
C ARG A 153 -9.68 -7.75 -3.17
N VAL A 154 -8.53 -8.40 -3.27
CA VAL A 154 -7.81 -8.57 -4.53
C VAL A 154 -8.61 -9.61 -5.31
N PHE A 155 -8.80 -9.38 -6.61
CA PHE A 155 -9.44 -10.36 -7.50
C PHE A 155 -8.84 -11.75 -7.27
N GLU A 156 -9.67 -12.71 -6.87
CA GLU A 156 -9.23 -14.10 -6.64
C GLU A 156 -9.59 -14.94 -7.87
N LEU A 157 -8.59 -15.60 -8.45
CA LEU A 157 -8.78 -16.53 -9.58
C LEU A 157 -9.55 -17.79 -9.17
N ALA A 158 -9.51 -18.14 -7.89
CA ALA A 158 -10.23 -19.26 -7.29
C ALA A 158 -10.53 -18.94 -5.82
N PRO A 159 -11.60 -19.52 -5.22
CA PRO A 159 -11.88 -19.39 -3.80
C PRO A 159 -10.69 -19.88 -2.96
N ASP A 160 -10.27 -19.10 -1.97
CA ASP A 160 -9.23 -19.52 -1.02
C ASP A 160 -9.76 -20.60 -0.06
N VAL A 161 -9.58 -21.86 -0.48
CA VAL A 161 -9.94 -23.07 0.29
C VAL A 161 -8.85 -23.51 1.26
N SER A 162 -7.77 -22.76 1.44
CA SER A 162 -6.64 -23.17 2.29
C SER A 162 -7.12 -23.52 3.71
N PRO A 163 -7.09 -24.81 4.12
CA PRO A 163 -7.54 -25.20 5.45
C PRO A 163 -6.47 -24.84 6.49
N GLY A 164 -6.90 -24.48 7.71
CA GLY A 164 -6.01 -24.25 8.84
C GLY A 164 -5.51 -22.81 8.98
N ARG A 165 -4.25 -22.67 9.43
CA ARG A 165 -3.65 -21.39 9.87
C ARG A 165 -2.90 -20.64 8.77
N VAL A 166 -2.75 -21.19 7.56
CA VAL A 166 -2.05 -20.54 6.44
C VAL A 166 -3.07 -19.92 5.50
N TRP A 167 -2.96 -18.60 5.29
CA TRP A 167 -3.92 -17.79 4.56
C TRP A 167 -3.23 -17.12 3.37
N GLN A 168 -3.91 -17.02 2.23
CA GLN A 168 -3.37 -16.28 1.07
C GLN A 168 -3.76 -14.80 1.13
N HIS A 169 -4.96 -14.51 1.61
CA HIS A 169 -5.45 -13.15 1.79
C HIS A 169 -6.15 -13.00 3.13
N VAL A 170 -6.00 -11.82 3.74
CA VAL A 170 -6.66 -11.43 4.98
C VAL A 170 -7.52 -10.20 4.74
N THR A 171 -8.82 -10.40 4.55
CA THR A 171 -9.81 -9.33 4.54
C THR A 171 -10.51 -9.31 5.89
N GLU A 172 -11.08 -8.17 6.26
CA GLU A 172 -11.84 -8.05 7.51
C GLU A 172 -12.95 -9.10 7.60
N GLU A 173 -13.76 -9.22 6.54
CA GLU A 173 -14.86 -10.16 6.45
C GLU A 173 -14.40 -11.62 6.61
N ARG A 174 -13.32 -12.02 5.91
CA ARG A 174 -12.79 -13.38 5.98
C ARG A 174 -12.24 -13.67 7.37
N TYR A 175 -11.53 -12.70 7.96
CA TYR A 175 -10.99 -12.83 9.30
C TYR A 175 -12.10 -12.96 10.36
N ARG A 176 -13.15 -12.13 10.28
CA ARG A 176 -14.33 -12.25 11.15
C ARG A 176 -15.01 -13.62 11.01
N ALA A 177 -15.11 -14.15 9.79
CA ALA A 177 -15.77 -15.44 9.54
C ALA A 177 -14.95 -16.67 9.96
N ARG A 178 -13.61 -16.60 9.95
CA ARG A 178 -12.74 -17.79 10.07
C ARG A 178 -11.68 -17.72 11.19
N SER A 179 -11.60 -16.63 11.96
CA SER A 179 -10.59 -16.47 13.03
C SER A 179 -10.70 -17.51 14.15
N GLY A 180 -11.91 -18.05 14.38
CA GLY A 180 -12.20 -18.94 15.49
C GLY A 180 -12.24 -18.23 16.86
N LEU A 181 -12.20 -16.90 16.89
CA LEU A 181 -12.40 -16.12 18.11
C LEU A 181 -13.81 -16.30 18.67
N ALA A 182 -13.99 -16.03 19.97
CA ALA A 182 -15.30 -16.17 20.60
C ALA A 182 -16.29 -15.16 19.99
N ALA A 183 -17.58 -15.51 19.92
CA ALA A 183 -18.63 -14.61 19.42
C ALA A 183 -18.76 -13.31 20.25
N THR A 184 -18.25 -13.32 21.48
CA THR A 184 -18.18 -12.14 22.36
C THR A 184 -17.00 -11.22 22.04
N ASP A 185 -15.97 -11.70 21.34
CA ASP A 185 -14.82 -10.89 20.93
C ASP A 185 -15.22 -9.95 19.79
N ARG A 186 -14.87 -8.67 19.92
CA ARG A 186 -15.10 -7.63 18.90
C ARG A 186 -13.81 -7.40 18.13
N ILE A 187 -13.77 -7.76 16.85
CA ILE A 187 -12.59 -7.49 16.01
C ILE A 187 -12.55 -6.00 15.63
N ALA A 188 -11.38 -5.36 15.77
CA ALA A 188 -11.17 -3.98 15.31
C ALA A 188 -11.21 -3.87 13.78
N PRO A 189 -11.69 -2.75 13.18
CA PRO A 189 -11.83 -2.58 11.73
C PRO A 189 -10.49 -2.25 11.03
N PHE A 190 -9.36 -2.65 11.60
CA PHE A 190 -8.02 -2.41 11.06
C PHE A 190 -7.04 -3.50 11.51
N LEU A 191 -5.92 -3.59 10.78
CA LEU A 191 -4.74 -4.35 11.15
C LEU A 191 -3.74 -3.44 11.86
N LEU A 192 -2.91 -4.00 12.73
CA LEU A 192 -1.81 -3.28 13.34
C LEU A 192 -0.47 -3.85 12.88
N LEU A 193 0.41 -3.04 12.30
CA LEU A 193 1.79 -3.42 12.00
C LEU A 193 2.65 -3.16 13.24
N GLN A 194 3.19 -4.21 13.87
CA GLN A 194 3.98 -4.05 15.09
C GLN A 194 5.29 -3.27 14.80
N LEU A 195 5.52 -2.18 15.54
CA LEU A 195 6.73 -1.36 15.49
C LEU A 195 7.63 -1.59 16.72
N SER A 196 7.05 -1.92 17.88
CA SER A 196 7.82 -2.20 19.08
C SER A 196 8.74 -3.42 18.89
N PRO A 197 10.01 -3.34 19.32
CA PRO A 197 10.94 -4.45 19.23
C PRO A 197 10.45 -5.66 20.04
N SER A 198 10.86 -6.86 19.62
CA SER A 198 10.52 -8.11 20.31
C SER A 198 11.58 -9.17 20.00
N GLU A 199 11.84 -10.05 20.96
CA GLU A 199 12.78 -11.18 20.84
C GLU A 199 12.09 -12.43 20.27
N ASP A 200 11.24 -12.25 19.25
CA ASP A 200 10.48 -13.35 18.62
C ASP A 200 11.08 -13.83 17.30
N GLY A 201 12.25 -13.30 16.92
CA GLY A 201 12.95 -13.66 15.68
C GLY A 201 12.27 -13.16 14.41
N LEU A 202 11.21 -12.34 14.52
CA LEU A 202 10.48 -11.82 13.37
C LEU A 202 11.11 -10.54 12.84
N ALA A 203 11.20 -10.45 11.51
CA ALA A 203 11.67 -9.24 10.85
C ALA A 203 10.54 -8.21 10.70
N ARG A 204 10.77 -6.98 11.13
CA ARG A 204 9.82 -5.86 11.11
C ARG A 204 10.30 -4.72 10.22
N GLU A 205 10.64 -5.06 8.98
CA GLU A 205 11.00 -4.07 7.95
C GLU A 205 9.74 -3.80 7.12
N TRP A 206 8.90 -2.88 7.62
CA TRP A 206 7.71 -2.45 6.88
C TRP A 206 8.13 -1.53 5.73
N GLU A 207 7.62 -1.77 4.53
CA GLU A 207 7.83 -0.85 3.42
C GLU A 207 7.20 0.50 3.75
N GLU A 208 8.03 1.53 3.87
CA GLU A 208 7.55 2.90 3.95
C GLU A 208 6.91 3.25 2.59
N PRO A 209 5.75 3.93 2.59
CA PRO A 209 5.22 4.49 1.37
C PRO A 209 6.30 5.39 0.75
N GLN A 210 6.78 5.08 -0.45
CA GLN A 210 7.66 6.01 -1.16
C GLN A 210 6.85 7.22 -1.63
N HIS A 211 7.45 8.41 -1.71
CA HIS A 211 6.76 9.62 -2.19
C HIS A 211 6.30 9.42 -3.65
N PRO A 212 5.03 9.07 -3.90
CA PRO A 212 4.67 8.44 -5.15
C PRO A 212 4.45 9.47 -6.27
N ALA A 213 4.49 10.76 -5.94
CA ALA A 213 4.35 11.86 -6.89
C ALA A 213 5.59 12.02 -7.79
N LEU A 214 6.79 11.62 -7.34
CA LEU A 214 8.03 11.84 -8.09
C LEU A 214 8.00 11.19 -9.48
N HIS A 215 7.45 9.97 -9.57
CA HIS A 215 7.25 9.30 -10.85
C HIS A 215 6.33 10.08 -11.79
N HIS A 216 5.24 10.65 -11.26
CA HIS A 216 4.28 11.42 -12.05
C HIS A 216 4.85 12.76 -12.51
N LEU A 217 5.67 13.42 -11.68
CA LEU A 217 6.41 14.62 -12.07
C LEU A 217 7.40 14.31 -13.21
N GLY A 218 8.12 13.19 -13.13
CA GLY A 218 9.02 12.73 -14.19
C GLY A 218 8.27 12.50 -15.52
N TYR A 219 7.11 11.84 -15.47
CA TYR A 219 6.28 11.66 -16.66
C TYR A 219 5.73 12.97 -17.22
N ALA A 220 5.31 13.91 -16.37
CA ALA A 220 4.86 15.23 -16.82
C ALA A 220 5.96 15.96 -17.60
N ALA A 221 7.19 15.98 -17.05
CA ALA A 221 8.35 16.56 -17.73
C ALA A 221 8.63 15.88 -19.07
N MET A 222 8.54 14.56 -19.15
CA MET A 222 8.72 13.81 -20.40
C MET A 222 7.70 14.22 -21.47
N TRP A 223 6.42 14.40 -21.10
CA TRP A 223 5.39 14.87 -22.05
C TRP A 223 5.66 16.29 -22.54
N LEU A 224 6.20 17.17 -21.69
CA LEU A 224 6.63 18.51 -22.13
C LEU A 224 7.80 18.43 -23.13
N VAL A 225 8.76 17.54 -22.91
CA VAL A 225 9.85 17.29 -23.86
C VAL A 225 9.31 16.80 -25.21
N PHE A 226 8.33 15.88 -25.22
CA PHE A 226 7.70 15.44 -26.46
C PHE A 226 6.96 16.57 -27.19
N ALA A 227 6.29 17.47 -26.47
CA ALA A 227 5.70 18.66 -27.07
C ALA A 227 6.77 19.54 -27.74
N LEU A 228 7.90 19.78 -27.06
CA LEU A 228 9.01 20.57 -27.62
C LEU A 228 9.62 19.90 -28.87
N LEU A 229 9.80 18.58 -28.86
CA LEU A 229 10.28 17.82 -30.02
C LEU A 229 9.30 17.90 -31.19
N ALA A 230 8.00 17.81 -30.95
CA ALA A 230 6.98 17.97 -31.99
C ALA A 230 7.00 19.36 -32.62
N ILE A 231 7.16 20.41 -31.80
CA ILE A 231 7.32 21.79 -32.28
C ILE A 231 8.61 21.93 -33.11
N GLY A 232 9.74 21.42 -32.61
CA GLY A 232 11.03 21.46 -33.31
C GLY A 232 10.98 20.75 -34.66
N TYR A 233 10.35 19.57 -34.72
CA TYR A 233 10.10 18.85 -35.96
C TYR A 233 9.20 19.64 -36.92
N GLY A 234 8.10 20.21 -36.41
CA GLY A 234 7.19 21.06 -37.19
C GLY A 234 7.88 22.27 -37.80
N TRP A 235 8.80 22.89 -37.06
CA TRP A 235 9.62 24.00 -37.56
C TRP A 235 10.60 23.54 -38.65
N LEU A 236 11.40 22.50 -38.38
CA LEU A 236 12.41 22.01 -39.32
C LEU A 236 11.78 21.49 -40.63
N SER A 237 10.65 20.78 -40.55
CA SER A 237 9.94 20.27 -41.72
C SER A 237 9.36 21.36 -42.62
N ARG A 238 9.18 22.58 -42.09
CA ARG A 238 8.73 23.76 -42.84
C ARG A 238 9.89 24.56 -43.42
N SER A 239 11.07 24.46 -42.80
CA SER A 239 12.30 25.16 -43.20
C SER A 239 13.12 24.40 -44.26
N ARG A 240 12.75 23.14 -44.59
CA ARG A 240 13.38 22.38 -45.69
C ARG A 240 12.77 22.82 -47.03
N PRO A 241 13.59 23.25 -48.01
CA PRO A 241 13.13 23.74 -49.32
C PRO A 241 12.51 22.64 -50.20
#